data_AF-A0A7M2Z025-F1
#
_entry.id   AF-A0A7M2Z025-F1
#
_cell.length_a   1.000
_cell.length_b   1.000
_cell.length_c   1.000
_cell.angle_alpha   90.00
_cell.angle_beta   90.00
_cell.angle_gamma   90.00
#
_symmetry.space_group_name_H-M   'P 1'
#
loop_
_entity.id
_entity.type
_entity.pdbx_description
1 polymer ?
#
loop_
_entity_poly.entity_id
_entity_poly.type
_entity_poly.pdbx_seq_one_letter_code
_entity_poly.pdbx_strand_id
1 'polypeptide(L)'
;MAPTRPAALHFSGDPEADAFLAREPLALTIGFVLDQQVPAQKAFASPLELSRRIGGLDASRIAAMDAEELEQAFRAKPALHRFPASMARRVREHCAVIAGTYGGDAARVWSEAADGDDLRRRLEELPGFGATKVTTIAAVLAKRFGVEAAAGLVPPHASLGDVDSPQALLEYQAAKRARKAALRAQRS
;
A
#
# COMPACT_ATOMS: atom_id res chain seq x y z
N MET A 1 13.71 -16.23 11.74
CA MET A 1 14.51 -15.00 11.55
C MET A 1 13.57 -13.81 11.69
N ALA A 2 13.99 -12.72 12.34
CA ALA A 2 13.17 -11.50 12.38
C ALA A 2 12.98 -10.97 10.95
N PRO A 3 11.80 -10.42 10.61
CA PRO A 3 11.55 -9.88 9.27
C PRO A 3 12.61 -8.82 8.94
N THR A 4 13.34 -9.02 7.84
CA THR A 4 14.33 -8.07 7.34
C THR A 4 13.61 -6.90 6.72
N ARG A 5 13.65 -5.74 7.36
CA ARG A 5 13.10 -4.50 6.81
C ARG A 5 14.02 -4.02 5.66
N PRO A 6 13.50 -3.82 4.44
CA PRO A 6 14.31 -3.28 3.35
C PRO A 6 14.67 -1.81 3.64
N ALA A 7 15.74 -1.30 3.03
CA ALA A 7 16.10 0.11 3.16
C ALA A 7 15.11 1.04 2.42
N ALA A 8 14.52 0.54 1.33
CA ALA A 8 13.56 1.26 0.50
C ALA A 8 12.63 0.29 -0.25
N LEU A 9 11.43 0.76 -0.59
CA LEU A 9 10.51 0.10 -1.52
C LEU A 9 10.39 0.96 -2.78
N HIS A 10 10.99 0.54 -3.90
CA HIS A 10 11.19 1.34 -5.11
C HIS A 10 9.92 1.56 -5.95
N PHE A 11 8.82 1.99 -5.32
CA PHE A 11 7.49 2.01 -5.92
C PHE A 11 7.11 3.40 -6.43
N SER A 12 7.65 4.45 -5.79
CA SER A 12 7.31 5.84 -6.08
C SER A 12 8.24 6.49 -7.09
N GLY A 13 9.51 6.05 -7.15
CA GLY A 13 10.57 6.73 -7.90
C GLY A 13 11.12 7.96 -7.17
N ASP A 14 10.64 8.24 -5.96
CA ASP A 14 11.17 9.22 -5.02
C ASP A 14 11.89 8.49 -3.88
N PRO A 15 13.22 8.69 -3.70
CA PRO A 15 13.98 7.96 -2.68
C PRO A 15 13.50 8.17 -1.24
N GLU A 16 12.95 9.34 -0.91
CA GLU A 16 12.47 9.63 0.44
C GLU A 16 11.14 8.92 0.71
N ALA A 17 10.23 8.94 -0.26
CA ALA A 17 8.98 8.20 -0.17
C ALA A 17 9.21 6.70 -0.16
N ASP A 18 10.12 6.19 -1.00
CA ASP A 18 10.49 4.78 -1.05
C ASP A 18 11.08 4.30 0.29
N ALA A 19 11.97 5.10 0.92
CA ALA A 19 12.48 4.83 2.26
C ALA A 19 11.39 4.97 3.35
N PHE A 20 10.41 5.85 3.16
CA PHE A 20 9.30 6.02 4.11
C PHE A 20 8.37 4.81 4.11
N LEU A 21 8.00 4.32 2.93
CA LEU A 21 7.18 3.11 2.79
C LEU A 21 7.84 1.87 3.41
N ALA A 22 9.18 1.78 3.33
CA ALA A 22 9.92 0.65 3.88
C ALA A 22 9.95 0.66 5.42
N ARG A 23 9.97 1.85 6.05
CA ARG A 23 10.05 2.01 7.51
C ARG A 23 8.72 2.16 8.23
N GLU A 24 7.68 2.62 7.53
CA GLU A 24 6.38 2.96 8.10
C GLU A 24 5.28 2.02 7.56
N PRO A 25 4.93 0.96 8.32
CA PRO A 25 3.84 0.02 7.99
C PRO A 25 2.51 0.69 7.61
N LEU A 26 2.15 1.78 8.30
CA LEU A 26 0.91 2.49 8.02
C LEU A 26 0.98 3.20 6.66
N ALA A 27 2.14 3.74 6.29
CA ALA A 27 2.36 4.35 4.98
C ALA A 27 2.21 3.32 3.86
N LEU A 28 2.76 2.12 4.03
CA LEU A 28 2.64 1.03 3.06
C LEU A 28 1.17 0.66 2.82
N THR A 29 0.40 0.43 3.88
CA THR A 29 -1.02 0.04 3.76
C THR A 29 -1.88 1.17 3.19
N ILE A 30 -1.64 2.43 3.57
CA ILE A 30 -2.28 3.59 2.94
C ILE A 30 -1.94 3.66 1.45
N GLY A 31 -0.68 3.44 1.06
CA GLY A 31 -0.27 3.36 -0.34
C GLY A 31 -1.11 2.35 -1.14
N PHE A 32 -1.37 1.17 -0.58
CA PHE A 32 -2.27 0.18 -1.18
C PHE A 32 -3.74 0.62 -1.23
N VAL A 33 -4.25 1.34 -0.23
CA VAL A 33 -5.60 1.94 -0.29
C VAL A 33 -5.70 2.89 -1.48
N LEU A 34 -4.66 3.70 -1.70
CA LEU A 34 -4.55 4.70 -2.76
C LEU A 34 -4.19 4.12 -4.14
N ASP A 35 -3.64 2.91 -4.22
CA ASP A 35 -3.31 2.24 -5.50
C ASP A 35 -4.56 1.71 -6.19
N GLN A 36 -5.38 2.64 -6.64
CA GLN A 36 -6.52 2.40 -7.49
C GLN A 36 -6.63 3.56 -8.44
N GLN A 37 -6.78 3.25 -9.73
CA GLN A 37 -7.11 4.29 -10.69
C GLN A 37 -6.04 5.42 -10.79
N VAL A 38 -4.83 5.23 -10.29
CA VAL A 38 -3.69 6.16 -10.49
C VAL A 38 -2.44 5.34 -10.83
N PRO A 39 -1.36 5.96 -11.35
CA PRO A 39 -0.08 5.28 -11.44
C PRO A 39 0.39 4.86 -10.03
N ALA A 40 1.04 3.69 -9.93
CA ALA A 40 1.58 3.18 -8.68
C ALA A 40 2.49 4.23 -8.02
N GLN A 41 3.30 4.92 -8.82
CA GLN A 41 4.19 5.96 -8.32
C GLN A 41 3.45 7.05 -7.54
N LYS A 42 2.29 7.49 -8.05
CA LYS A 42 1.48 8.50 -7.38
C LYS A 42 0.86 7.96 -6.09
N ALA A 43 0.33 6.73 -6.13
CA ALA A 43 -0.26 6.10 -4.96
C ALA A 43 0.76 5.94 -3.82
N PHE A 44 1.97 5.47 -4.14
CA PHE A 44 3.01 5.17 -3.16
C PHE A 44 3.85 6.39 -2.74
N ALA A 45 3.88 7.48 -3.51
CA ALA A 45 4.43 8.76 -3.04
C ALA A 45 3.48 9.50 -2.05
N SER A 46 2.18 9.28 -2.17
CA SER A 46 1.16 10.06 -1.44
C SER A 46 1.17 9.91 0.09
N PRO A 47 1.53 8.77 0.70
CA PRO A 47 1.61 8.65 2.16
C PRO A 47 2.63 9.59 2.80
N LEU A 48 3.80 9.80 2.17
CA LEU A 48 4.80 10.75 2.67
C LEU A 48 4.24 12.18 2.63
N GLU A 49 3.61 12.55 1.53
CA GLU A 49 3.02 13.87 1.37
C GLU A 49 1.83 14.10 2.32
N LEU A 50 0.99 13.08 2.53
CA LEU A 50 -0.04 13.11 3.57
C LEU A 50 0.60 13.35 4.94
N SER A 51 1.63 12.56 5.29
CA SER A 51 2.38 12.70 6.54
C SER A 51 2.91 14.12 6.74
N ARG A 52 3.42 14.78 5.69
CA ARG A 52 3.88 16.17 5.78
C ARG A 52 2.74 17.14 6.07
N ARG A 53 1.58 16.97 5.42
CA ARG A 53 0.42 17.86 5.56
C ARG A 53 -0.22 17.78 6.93
N ILE A 54 -0.28 16.58 7.50
CA ILE A 54 -0.90 16.37 8.82
C ILE A 54 0.15 16.24 9.92
N GLY A 55 1.46 16.37 9.66
CA GLY A 55 2.47 16.29 10.71
C GLY A 55 2.63 14.91 11.35
N GLY A 56 2.70 13.86 10.51
CA GLY A 56 2.91 12.47 10.91
C GLY A 56 1.70 11.57 10.65
N LEU A 57 1.96 10.30 10.32
CA LEU A 57 0.90 9.29 10.22
C LEU A 57 0.70 8.64 11.59
N ASP A 58 -0.54 8.70 12.09
CA ASP A 58 -0.99 7.97 13.27
C ASP A 58 -2.42 7.49 12.99
N ALA A 59 -2.66 6.18 13.10
CA ALA A 59 -3.93 5.59 12.68
C ALA A 59 -5.10 6.10 13.53
N SER A 60 -4.92 6.22 14.85
CA SER A 60 -5.95 6.68 15.79
C SER A 60 -6.33 8.13 15.52
N ARG A 61 -5.31 8.99 15.34
CA ARG A 61 -5.49 10.40 14.98
C ARG A 61 -6.15 10.55 13.63
N ILE A 62 -5.73 9.79 12.61
CA ILE A 62 -6.36 9.86 11.29
C ILE A 62 -7.83 9.41 11.36
N ALA A 63 -8.11 8.32 12.07
CA ALA A 63 -9.47 7.80 12.26
C ALA A 63 -10.41 8.79 12.95
N ALA A 64 -9.90 9.54 13.94
CA ALA A 64 -10.63 10.54 14.71
C ALA A 64 -10.62 11.95 14.09
N MET A 65 -9.82 12.19 13.05
CA MET A 65 -9.71 13.49 12.39
C MET A 65 -11.05 13.90 11.79
N ASP A 66 -11.33 15.20 11.81
CA ASP A 66 -12.48 15.73 11.10
C ASP A 66 -12.45 15.33 9.62
N ALA A 67 -13.60 14.95 9.08
CA ALA A 67 -13.70 14.42 7.74
C ALA A 67 -13.33 15.46 6.69
N GLU A 68 -13.70 16.72 6.90
CA GLU A 68 -13.40 17.83 6.00
C GLU A 68 -11.93 18.23 6.13
N GLU A 69 -11.35 18.26 7.33
CA GLU A 69 -9.92 18.50 7.53
C GLU A 69 -9.05 17.50 6.75
N LEU A 70 -9.31 16.20 6.89
CA LEU A 70 -8.56 15.18 6.15
C LEU A 70 -8.78 15.32 4.64
N GLU A 71 -10.00 15.64 4.22
CA GLU A 71 -10.29 15.87 2.80
C GLU A 71 -9.52 17.08 2.25
N GLN A 72 -9.41 18.18 3.00
CA GLN A 72 -8.59 19.34 2.61
C GLN A 72 -7.12 18.96 2.47
N ALA A 73 -6.59 18.14 3.39
CA ALA A 73 -5.24 17.61 3.26
C ALA A 73 -5.07 16.78 1.97
N PHE A 74 -6.07 16.04 1.53
CA PHE A 74 -6.03 15.32 0.25
C PHE A 74 -6.15 16.22 -0.99
N ARG A 75 -6.93 17.31 -0.89
CA ARG A 75 -7.20 18.26 -1.98
C ARG A 75 -6.08 19.28 -2.18
N ALA A 76 -5.31 19.60 -1.15
CA ALA A 76 -4.22 20.57 -1.22
C ALA A 76 -3.30 20.27 -2.42
N LYS A 77 -2.92 21.32 -3.17
CA LYS A 77 -2.19 21.14 -4.43
C LYS A 77 -0.71 20.85 -4.19
N PRO A 78 -0.10 19.89 -4.91
CA PRO A 78 -0.75 18.95 -5.84
C PRO A 78 -1.59 17.91 -5.09
N ALA A 79 -2.81 17.64 -5.57
CA ALA A 79 -3.72 16.70 -4.89
C ALA A 79 -3.10 15.31 -4.73
N LEU A 80 -3.38 14.65 -3.60
CA LEU A 80 -2.85 13.30 -3.32
C LEU A 80 -3.45 12.23 -4.25
N HIS A 81 -4.69 12.44 -4.68
CA HIS A 81 -5.37 11.50 -5.57
C HIS A 81 -6.29 12.25 -6.53
N ARG A 82 -6.64 11.62 -7.66
CA ARG A 82 -7.65 12.15 -8.59
C ARG A 82 -9.09 12.11 -8.05
N PHE A 83 -9.29 11.49 -6.89
CA PHE A 83 -10.57 11.37 -6.17
C PHE A 83 -10.35 11.69 -4.68
N PRO A 84 -9.98 12.94 -4.34
CA PRO A 84 -9.45 13.26 -3.02
C PRO A 84 -10.44 12.98 -1.88
N ALA A 85 -11.71 13.39 -2.03
CA ALA A 85 -12.76 13.14 -1.02
C ALA A 85 -12.97 11.64 -0.74
N SER A 86 -13.15 10.85 -1.80
CA SER A 86 -13.38 9.40 -1.68
C SER A 86 -12.17 8.68 -1.07
N MET A 87 -10.95 9.06 -1.45
CA MET A 87 -9.75 8.45 -0.90
C MET A 87 -9.45 8.89 0.53
N ALA A 88 -9.72 10.14 0.90
CA ALA A 88 -9.63 10.61 2.28
C ALA A 88 -10.56 9.78 3.20
N ARG A 89 -11.82 9.59 2.79
CA ARG A 89 -12.76 8.74 3.52
C ARG A 89 -12.26 7.30 3.67
N ARG A 90 -11.79 6.68 2.59
CA ARG A 90 -11.27 5.29 2.63
C ARG A 90 -10.03 5.15 3.51
N VAL A 91 -9.12 6.12 3.48
CA VAL A 91 -7.95 6.13 4.36
C VAL A 91 -8.37 6.28 5.82
N ARG A 92 -9.37 7.11 6.11
CA ARG A 92 -9.94 7.22 7.47
C ARG A 92 -10.57 5.91 7.95
N GLU A 93 -11.39 5.27 7.12
CA GLU A 93 -11.99 3.95 7.40
C GLU A 93 -10.93 2.88 7.64
N HIS A 94 -9.90 2.82 6.80
CA HIS A 94 -8.76 1.93 6.95
C HIS A 94 -8.03 2.16 8.28
N CYS A 95 -7.72 3.43 8.59
CA CYS A 95 -7.05 3.78 9.84
C CYS A 95 -7.91 3.46 11.08
N ALA A 96 -9.24 3.54 10.98
CA ALA A 96 -10.13 3.13 12.07
C ALA A 96 -10.01 1.63 12.39
N VAL A 97 -9.89 0.77 11.37
CA VAL A 97 -9.65 -0.67 11.58
C VAL A 97 -8.26 -0.92 12.15
N ILE A 98 -7.22 -0.24 11.65
CA ILE A 98 -5.86 -0.33 12.21
C ILE A 98 -5.83 0.11 13.68
N ALA A 99 -6.47 1.23 14.03
CA ALA A 99 -6.55 1.73 15.40
C ALA A 99 -7.32 0.77 16.31
N GLY A 100 -8.52 0.32 15.89
CA GLY A 100 -9.39 -0.49 16.72
C GLY A 100 -8.97 -1.95 16.87
N THR A 101 -8.46 -2.58 15.80
CA THR A 101 -8.15 -4.02 15.79
C THR A 101 -6.67 -4.28 16.08
N TYR A 102 -5.80 -3.40 15.61
CA TYR A 102 -4.35 -3.58 15.66
C TYR A 102 -3.67 -2.59 16.62
N GLY A 103 -4.43 -1.83 17.40
CA GLY A 103 -3.89 -0.89 18.38
C GLY A 103 -3.08 0.26 17.76
N GLY A 104 -3.37 0.59 16.51
CA GLY A 104 -2.68 1.65 15.76
C GLY A 104 -1.43 1.20 15.01
N ASP A 105 -0.92 -0.01 15.27
CA ASP A 105 0.27 -0.55 14.58
C ASP A 105 -0.13 -1.43 13.39
N ALA A 106 0.00 -0.88 12.18
CA ALA A 106 -0.31 -1.61 10.95
C ALA A 106 0.59 -2.84 10.71
N ALA A 107 1.78 -2.94 11.32
CA ALA A 107 2.62 -4.14 11.17
C ALA A 107 2.00 -5.37 11.82
N ARG A 108 1.15 -5.19 12.86
CA ARG A 108 0.46 -6.30 13.54
C ARG A 108 -0.51 -7.06 12.64
N VAL A 109 -0.89 -6.49 11.50
CA VAL A 109 -1.62 -7.21 10.46
C VAL A 109 -0.87 -8.47 10.01
N TRP A 110 0.46 -8.41 9.90
CA TRP A 110 1.29 -9.54 9.45
C TRP A 110 2.23 -10.11 10.50
N SER A 111 2.69 -9.32 11.48
CA SER A 111 3.58 -9.84 12.52
C SER A 111 2.86 -10.74 13.53
N GLU A 112 1.53 -10.62 13.65
CA GLU A 112 0.71 -11.45 14.55
C GLU A 112 -0.15 -12.48 13.82
N ALA A 113 0.01 -12.61 12.50
CA ALA A 113 -0.68 -13.65 11.75
C ALA A 113 -0.14 -15.02 12.14
N ALA A 114 -1.03 -15.95 12.47
CA ALA A 114 -0.66 -17.31 12.87
C ALA A 114 -0.08 -18.11 11.70
N ASP A 115 -0.65 -17.93 10.50
CA ASP A 115 -0.29 -18.59 9.26
C ASP A 115 -0.75 -17.77 8.04
N GLY A 116 -0.61 -18.33 6.85
CA GLY A 116 -1.01 -17.66 5.61
C GLY A 116 -2.52 -17.47 5.44
N ASP A 117 -3.35 -18.33 6.01
CA ASP A 117 -4.81 -18.19 5.93
C ASP A 117 -5.30 -17.10 6.89
N ASP A 118 -4.73 -17.02 8.10
CA ASP A 118 -4.95 -15.90 9.01
C ASP A 118 -4.46 -14.58 8.40
N LEU A 119 -3.25 -14.55 7.81
CA LEU A 119 -2.75 -13.35 7.13
C LEU A 119 -3.68 -12.91 5.99
N ARG A 120 -4.14 -13.84 5.16
CA ARG A 120 -5.09 -13.55 4.08
C ARG A 120 -6.36 -12.91 4.65
N ARG A 121 -6.96 -13.52 5.67
CA ARG A 121 -8.19 -13.01 6.31
C ARG A 121 -7.97 -11.60 6.85
N ARG A 122 -6.89 -11.38 7.61
CA ARG A 122 -6.55 -10.06 8.19
C ARG A 122 -6.42 -8.98 7.12
N LEU A 123 -5.79 -9.31 5.99
CA LEU A 123 -5.64 -8.39 4.86
C LEU A 123 -6.97 -8.14 4.13
N GLU A 124 -7.82 -9.14 3.98
CA GLU A 124 -9.14 -9.03 3.33
C GLU A 124 -10.14 -8.21 4.16
N GLU A 125 -9.99 -8.21 5.48
CA GLU A 125 -10.80 -7.40 6.39
C GLU A 125 -10.44 -5.90 6.39
N LEU A 126 -9.28 -5.52 5.83
CA LEU A 126 -8.87 -4.12 5.74
C LEU A 126 -9.70 -3.35 4.69
N PRO A 127 -10.34 -2.22 5.06
CA PRO A 127 -11.09 -1.39 4.12
C PRO A 127 -10.26 -0.98 2.90
N GLY A 128 -10.76 -1.31 1.71
CA GLY A 128 -10.09 -1.00 0.45
C GLY A 128 -9.12 -2.07 -0.06
N PHE A 129 -9.00 -3.21 0.62
CA PHE A 129 -8.27 -4.39 0.18
C PHE A 129 -9.22 -5.39 -0.48
N GLY A 130 -8.97 -5.69 -1.75
CA GLY A 130 -9.60 -6.81 -2.46
C GLY A 130 -8.55 -7.87 -2.81
N ALA A 131 -8.99 -9.01 -3.33
CA ALA A 131 -8.13 -10.17 -3.60
C ALA A 131 -6.80 -9.83 -4.29
N THR A 132 -6.80 -8.98 -5.33
CA THR A 132 -5.57 -8.55 -6.01
C THR A 132 -4.60 -7.80 -5.09
N LYS A 133 -5.10 -6.91 -4.23
CA LYS A 133 -4.27 -6.16 -3.29
C LYS A 133 -3.71 -7.06 -2.21
N VAL A 134 -4.52 -8.00 -1.72
CA VAL A 134 -4.10 -9.02 -0.74
C VAL A 134 -2.92 -9.83 -1.27
N THR A 135 -3.02 -10.36 -2.49
CA THR A 135 -1.89 -11.10 -3.08
C THR A 135 -0.69 -10.18 -3.38
N THR A 136 -0.93 -8.92 -3.77
CA THR A 136 0.17 -7.98 -4.10
C THR A 136 0.94 -7.54 -2.86
N ILE A 137 0.26 -7.17 -1.78
CA ILE A 137 0.93 -6.82 -0.51
C ILE A 137 1.59 -8.06 0.09
N ALA A 138 0.99 -9.25 0.00
CA ALA A 138 1.63 -10.47 0.44
C ALA A 138 2.93 -10.75 -0.33
N ALA A 139 2.97 -10.48 -1.64
CA ALA A 139 4.21 -10.56 -2.42
C ALA A 139 5.28 -9.59 -1.92
N VAL A 140 4.90 -8.36 -1.55
CA VAL A 140 5.82 -7.39 -0.93
C VAL A 140 6.31 -7.91 0.43
N LEU A 141 5.40 -8.39 1.28
CA LEU A 141 5.72 -8.91 2.61
C LEU A 141 6.66 -10.12 2.55
N ALA A 142 6.39 -11.08 1.67
CA ALA A 142 7.24 -12.25 1.49
C ALA A 142 8.62 -11.87 0.92
N LYS A 143 8.65 -11.17 -0.22
CA LYS A 143 9.89 -10.96 -1.00
C LYS A 143 10.76 -9.83 -0.47
N ARG A 144 10.17 -8.81 0.19
CA ARG A 144 10.88 -7.62 0.67
C ARG A 144 11.04 -7.59 2.18
N PHE A 145 10.05 -8.08 2.92
CA PHE A 145 10.07 -8.07 4.39
C PHE A 145 10.43 -9.44 5.00
N GLY A 146 10.49 -10.52 4.20
CA GLY A 146 10.78 -11.87 4.70
C GLY A 146 9.67 -12.44 5.61
N VAL A 147 8.41 -12.08 5.36
CA VAL A 147 7.27 -12.60 6.12
C VAL A 147 6.87 -13.97 5.56
N GLU A 148 7.23 -15.04 6.28
CA GLU A 148 6.99 -16.44 5.85
C GLU A 148 5.51 -16.75 5.63
N ALA A 149 4.61 -16.27 6.49
CA ALA A 149 3.16 -16.46 6.33
C ALA A 149 2.62 -15.94 5.00
N ALA A 150 3.31 -14.98 4.37
CA ALA A 150 2.89 -14.40 3.10
C ALA A 150 3.33 -15.24 1.87
N ALA A 151 4.26 -16.19 2.02
CA ALA A 151 4.86 -16.91 0.91
C ALA A 151 3.83 -17.70 0.07
N GLY A 152 2.84 -18.32 0.74
CA GLY A 152 1.76 -19.07 0.07
C GLY A 152 0.71 -18.19 -0.63
N LEU A 153 0.74 -16.87 -0.41
CA LEU A 153 -0.21 -15.91 -0.99
C LEU A 153 0.37 -15.17 -2.22
N VAL A 154 1.65 -15.38 -2.52
CA VAL A 154 2.34 -14.75 -3.64
C VAL A 154 1.67 -15.16 -4.96
N PRO A 155 1.25 -14.21 -5.81
CA PRO A 155 0.65 -14.54 -7.09
C PRO A 155 1.70 -15.17 -8.04
N PRO A 156 1.30 -16.06 -8.96
CA PRO A 156 2.21 -16.74 -9.87
C PRO A 156 2.74 -15.83 -11.01
N HIS A 157 2.37 -14.55 -11.01
CA HIS A 157 2.76 -13.57 -12.02
C HIS A 157 3.47 -12.39 -11.37
N ALA A 158 4.26 -11.67 -12.17
CA ALA A 158 4.99 -10.48 -11.71
C ALA A 158 4.06 -9.47 -11.01
N SER A 159 4.51 -9.00 -9.85
CA SER A 159 3.77 -8.16 -8.93
C SER A 159 4.66 -7.03 -8.39
N LEU A 160 4.10 -6.15 -7.57
CA LEU A 160 4.89 -5.10 -6.92
C LEU A 160 5.97 -5.67 -5.98
N GLY A 161 5.79 -6.89 -5.46
CA GLY A 161 6.80 -7.56 -4.64
C GLY A 161 8.09 -7.93 -5.42
N ASP A 162 8.05 -7.88 -6.75
CA ASP A 162 9.20 -8.09 -7.63
C ASP A 162 10.00 -6.80 -7.90
N VAL A 163 9.49 -5.65 -7.46
CA VAL A 163 10.17 -4.35 -7.65
C VAL A 163 11.16 -4.11 -6.51
N ASP A 164 12.44 -4.34 -6.80
CA ASP A 164 13.56 -4.22 -5.85
C ASP A 164 14.59 -3.15 -6.24
N SER A 165 14.35 -2.45 -7.34
CA SER A 165 15.21 -1.40 -7.86
C SER A 165 14.39 -0.46 -8.76
N PRO A 166 14.90 0.77 -9.03
CA PRO A 166 14.28 1.65 -10.02
C PRO A 166 14.16 1.01 -11.41
N GLN A 167 15.12 0.16 -11.79
CA GLN A 167 15.09 -0.59 -13.04
C GLN A 167 13.96 -1.63 -13.05
N ALA A 168 13.81 -2.42 -11.98
CA ALA A 168 12.71 -3.37 -11.84
C ALA A 168 11.33 -2.69 -11.90
N LEU A 169 11.21 -1.45 -11.40
CA LEU A 169 9.97 -0.66 -11.52
C LEU A 169 9.63 -0.37 -13.00
N LEU A 170 10.62 0.02 -13.81
CA LEU A 170 10.43 0.29 -15.24
C LEU A 170 10.00 -0.98 -15.99
N GLU A 171 10.63 -2.11 -15.69
CA GLU A 171 10.33 -3.43 -16.26
C GLU A 171 8.93 -3.91 -15.88
N TYR A 172 8.57 -3.81 -14.60
CA TYR A 172 7.22 -4.13 -14.11
C TYR A 172 6.15 -3.31 -14.85
N GLN A 173 6.38 -2.01 -15.03
CA GLN A 173 5.45 -1.15 -15.76
C GLN A 173 5.36 -1.51 -17.25
N ALA A 174 6.48 -1.83 -17.89
CA ALA A 174 6.52 -2.26 -19.27
C ALA A 174 5.72 -3.57 -19.46
N ALA A 175 5.95 -4.56 -18.59
CA ALA A 175 5.22 -5.83 -18.60
C ALA A 175 3.71 -5.63 -18.37
N LYS A 176 3.33 -4.76 -17.42
CA LYS A 176 1.92 -4.42 -17.15
C LYS A 176 1.25 -3.75 -18.36
N ARG A 177 1.94 -2.83 -19.05
CA ARG A 177 1.46 -2.20 -20.28
C ARG A 177 1.29 -3.22 -21.41
N ALA A 178 2.28 -4.08 -21.62
CA ALA A 178 2.25 -5.12 -22.65
C ALA A 178 1.09 -6.12 -22.42
N ARG A 179 0.92 -6.62 -21.20
CA ARG A 179 -0.20 -7.52 -20.84
C ARG A 179 -1.56 -6.86 -21.08
N LYS A 180 -1.71 -5.59 -20.70
CA LYS A 180 -2.96 -4.84 -20.93
C LYS A 180 -3.25 -4.64 -22.43
N ALA A 181 -2.23 -4.41 -23.24
CA ALA A 181 -2.37 -4.33 -24.69
C ALA A 181 -2.79 -5.67 -25.30
N ALA A 182 -2.14 -6.77 -24.91
CA ALA A 182 -2.50 -8.12 -25.37
C ALA A 182 -3.94 -8.50 -25.03
N LEU A 183 -4.39 -8.24 -23.79
CA LEU A 183 -5.77 -8.51 -23.37
C LEU A 183 -6.81 -7.64 -24.11
N ARG A 184 -6.43 -6.44 -24.58
CA ARG A 184 -7.30 -5.60 -25.41
C ARG A 184 -7.41 -6.15 -26.82
N ALA A 185 -6.27 -6.58 -27.40
CA ALA A 185 -6.22 -7.18 -28.74
C ALA A 185 -6.97 -8.52 -28.83
N GLN A 186 -7.07 -9.28 -27.72
CA GLN A 186 -7.88 -10.50 -27.66
C GLN A 186 -9.39 -10.24 -27.53
N ARG A 187 -9.79 -9.01 -27.19
CA ARG A 187 -11.19 -8.59 -27.02
C ARG A 187 -11.73 -7.78 -28.20
N SER A 188 -10.87 -7.47 -29.17
CA SER A 188 -11.19 -6.83 -30.46
C SER A 188 -11.26 -7.89 -31.55
#